data_AF-A0A2E2DWD8-F1
#
_entry.id   AF-A0A2E2DWD8-F1
#
_cell.length_a   1.000
_cell.length_b   1.000
_cell.length_c   1.000
_cell.angle_alpha   90.00
_cell.angle_beta   90.00
_cell.angle_gamma   90.00
#
_symmetry.space_group_name_H-M   'P 1'
#
loop_
_entity.id
_entity.type
_entity.pdbx_description
1 polymer ?
#
loop_
_entity_poly.entity_id
_entity_poly.type
_entity_poly.pdbx_seq_one_letter_code
_entity_poly.pdbx_strand_id
1 'polypeptide(L)'
;MSRIDPIMQNLIGNENPDDLATDILEVLTEGSNIPQAGNFYVFVYRAKTPGIRYDLHPLVAVTDVFNWGFKGLNFHWGQMRQYTYQEIVGGLYQVDEMELRDLRTIPFGRIILNS
;
A
#
# COMPACT_ATOMS: atom_id res chain seq x y z
N MET A 1 6.27 3.53 -19.75
CA MET A 1 7.32 2.86 -18.97
C MET A 1 6.89 3.00 -17.52
N SER A 2 6.74 1.88 -16.82
CA SER A 2 6.22 1.82 -15.46
C SER A 2 7.31 2.30 -14.50
N ARG A 3 6.97 3.06 -13.44
CA ARG A 3 7.96 3.45 -12.42
C ARG A 3 8.49 2.23 -11.66
N ILE A 4 7.76 1.12 -11.70
CA ILE A 4 8.07 -0.15 -11.01
C ILE A 4 8.99 -1.05 -11.83
N ASP A 5 9.17 -0.79 -13.14
CA ASP A 5 10.03 -1.58 -14.03
C ASP A 5 11.44 -1.88 -13.46
N PRO A 6 12.16 -0.90 -12.85
CA PRO A 6 13.51 -1.14 -12.31
C PRO A 6 13.51 -2.12 -11.13
N ILE A 7 12.45 -2.11 -10.31
CA ILE A 7 12.32 -2.98 -9.14
C ILE A 7 12.13 -4.42 -9.62
N MET A 8 11.24 -4.63 -10.59
CA MET A 8 10.96 -5.95 -11.17
C MET A 8 12.21 -6.63 -11.75
N GLN A 9 13.12 -5.85 -12.35
CA GLN A 9 14.36 -6.38 -12.94
C GLN A 9 15.38 -6.83 -11.89
N ASN A 10 15.29 -6.31 -10.66
CA ASN A 10 16.22 -6.61 -9.58
C ASN A 10 15.70 -7.68 -8.61
N LEU A 11 14.49 -8.21 -8.82
CA LEU A 11 13.92 -9.27 -7.98
C LEU A 11 14.69 -10.59 -8.16
N ILE A 12 15.27 -11.07 -7.07
CA ILE A 12 15.94 -12.36 -6.89
C ILE A 12 15.12 -13.34 -6.04
N GLY A 13 14.07 -12.87 -5.34
CA GLY A 13 13.05 -13.71 -4.68
C GLY A 13 13.34 -14.07 -3.22
N ASN A 14 14.27 -13.37 -2.55
CA ASN A 14 14.58 -13.54 -1.13
C ASN A 14 14.67 -12.19 -0.39
N GLU A 15 14.02 -11.17 -0.93
CA GLU A 15 14.00 -9.82 -0.38
C GLU A 15 13.10 -9.72 0.85
N ASN A 16 13.42 -8.78 1.73
CA ASN A 16 12.54 -8.42 2.83
C ASN A 16 11.37 -7.57 2.30
N PRO A 17 10.11 -7.86 2.69
CA PRO A 17 8.96 -7.03 2.36
C PRO A 17 9.11 -5.54 2.71
N ASP A 18 9.84 -5.21 3.78
CA ASP A 18 10.13 -3.83 4.19
C ASP A 18 11.04 -3.10 3.22
N ASP A 19 12.08 -3.78 2.74
CA ASP A 19 13.04 -3.23 1.79
C ASP A 19 12.33 -3.01 0.45
N LEU A 20 11.56 -4.01 -0.02
CA LEU A 20 10.74 -3.89 -1.23
C LEU A 20 9.74 -2.74 -1.14
N ALA A 21 9.05 -2.58 -0.01
CA ALA A 21 8.10 -1.49 0.17
C ALA A 21 8.82 -0.13 0.12
N THR A 22 10.00 -0.01 0.72
CA THR A 22 10.82 1.20 0.68
C THR A 22 11.21 1.54 -0.76
N ASP A 23 11.75 0.59 -1.52
CA ASP A 23 12.13 0.77 -2.92
C ASP A 23 10.92 1.21 -3.77
N ILE A 24 9.74 0.61 -3.55
CA ILE A 24 8.49 1.00 -4.22
C ILE A 24 8.11 2.45 -3.90
N LEU A 25 8.16 2.84 -2.62
CA LEU A 25 7.80 4.19 -2.21
C LEU A 25 8.78 5.25 -2.74
N GLU A 26 10.07 4.91 -2.91
CA GLU A 26 11.09 5.81 -3.46
C GLU A 26 10.88 6.12 -4.95
N VAL A 27 10.40 5.16 -5.73
CA VAL A 27 10.13 5.38 -7.16
C VAL A 27 8.77 6.02 -7.42
N LEU A 28 7.82 5.86 -6.49
CA LEU A 28 6.52 6.49 -6.56
C LEU A 28 6.57 7.94 -6.04
N THR A 29 5.61 8.75 -6.48
CA THR A 29 5.50 10.13 -6.00
C THR A 29 4.61 10.18 -4.77
N GLU A 30 5.15 10.67 -3.65
CA GLU A 30 4.36 10.92 -2.44
C GLU A 30 3.32 12.00 -2.72
N GLY A 31 2.06 11.70 -2.40
CA GLY A 31 0.93 12.60 -2.52
C GLY A 31 0.31 12.98 -1.18
N SER A 32 -0.90 13.56 -1.25
CA SER A 32 -1.71 13.83 -0.06
C SER A 32 -2.10 12.54 0.67
N ASN A 33 -2.43 12.65 1.95
CA ASN A 33 -3.03 11.56 2.72
C ASN A 33 -4.53 11.34 2.42
N ILE A 34 -5.15 12.20 1.59
CA ILE A 34 -6.55 12.08 1.17
C ILE A 34 -6.59 11.45 -0.23
N PRO A 35 -7.11 10.21 -0.38
CA PRO A 35 -7.21 9.56 -1.68
C PRO A 35 -8.38 10.09 -2.50
N GLN A 36 -8.41 9.67 -3.76
CA GLN A 36 -9.59 9.75 -4.62
C GLN A 36 -10.18 8.35 -4.84
N ALA A 37 -11.51 8.24 -4.77
CA ALA A 37 -12.19 6.99 -5.10
C ALA A 37 -11.95 6.60 -6.56
N GLY A 38 -11.75 5.31 -6.82
CA GLY A 38 -11.42 4.76 -8.13
C GLY A 38 -9.92 4.62 -8.40
N ASN A 39 -9.05 5.25 -7.60
CA ASN A 39 -7.59 5.17 -7.75
C ASN A 39 -6.97 4.09 -6.85
N PHE A 40 -5.72 3.75 -7.16
CA PHE A 40 -4.90 2.78 -6.43
C PHE A 40 -3.79 3.48 -5.66
N TYR A 41 -3.52 2.99 -4.45
CA TYR A 41 -2.48 3.57 -3.60
C TYR A 41 -1.68 2.51 -2.88
N VAL A 42 -0.39 2.79 -2.71
CA VAL A 42 0.49 2.17 -1.70
C VAL A 42 0.77 3.19 -0.61
N PHE A 43 0.87 2.74 0.63
CA PHE A 43 1.18 3.61 1.76
C PHE A 43 1.68 2.80 2.96
N VAL A 44 2.20 3.49 3.98
CA VAL A 44 2.55 2.89 5.26
C VAL A 44 1.38 3.08 6.23
N TYR A 45 0.89 1.99 6.81
CA TYR A 45 -0.24 2.01 7.74
C TYR A 45 0.14 1.39 9.07
N ARG A 46 -0.05 2.12 10.17
CA ARG A 46 0.19 1.64 11.54
C ARG A 46 -1.10 1.66 12.34
N ALA A 47 -1.73 0.49 12.46
CA ALA A 47 -2.93 0.35 13.25
C ALA A 47 -2.67 0.73 14.72
N LYS A 48 -3.58 1.49 15.34
CA LYS A 48 -3.47 1.89 16.75
C LYS A 48 -4.10 0.89 17.72
N THR A 49 -5.01 0.05 17.24
CA THR A 49 -5.73 -0.93 18.07
C THR A 49 -4.84 -2.13 18.36
N PRO A 50 -4.50 -2.42 19.64
CA PRO A 50 -3.70 -3.60 19.98
C PRO A 50 -4.45 -4.91 19.69
N GLY A 51 -3.71 -5.98 19.45
CA GLY A 51 -4.23 -7.34 19.28
C GLY A 51 -4.84 -7.65 17.91
N ILE A 52 -4.86 -6.70 16.97
CA ILE A 52 -5.36 -6.95 15.60
C ILE A 52 -4.23 -7.21 14.63
N ARG A 53 -4.52 -8.00 13.59
CA ARG A 53 -3.65 -8.12 12.43
C ARG A 53 -3.95 -7.00 11.43
N TYR A 54 -2.90 -6.38 10.92
CA TYR A 54 -2.99 -5.37 9.87
C TYR A 54 -1.85 -5.54 8.87
N ASP A 55 -2.02 -4.96 7.70
CA ASP A 55 -0.99 -4.89 6.67
C ASP A 55 -0.22 -3.57 6.82
N LEU A 56 1.10 -3.64 7.00
CA LEU A 56 1.97 -2.48 7.20
C LEU A 56 2.17 -1.70 5.90
N HIS A 57 2.12 -2.36 4.74
CA HIS A 57 2.29 -1.75 3.41
C HIS A 57 1.09 -2.01 2.50
N PRO A 58 -0.10 -1.47 2.79
CA PRO A 58 -1.28 -1.75 1.98
C PRO A 58 -1.12 -1.33 0.52
N LEU A 59 -1.46 -2.23 -0.40
CA LEU A 59 -1.84 -1.91 -1.78
C LEU A 59 -3.36 -1.93 -1.85
N VAL A 60 -3.99 -0.79 -2.17
CA VAL A 60 -5.44 -0.62 -2.02
C VAL A 60 -6.08 0.03 -3.24
N ALA A 61 -7.18 -0.56 -3.73
CA ALA A 61 -8.12 0.10 -4.63
C ALA A 61 -9.19 0.83 -3.82
N VAL A 62 -9.21 2.16 -3.83
CA VAL A 62 -10.09 2.97 -2.99
C VAL A 62 -11.49 3.02 -3.58
N THR A 63 -12.52 2.74 -2.77
CA THR A 63 -13.93 2.75 -3.20
C THR A 63 -14.70 3.93 -2.65
N ASP A 64 -14.46 4.31 -1.40
CA ASP A 64 -15.23 5.34 -0.70
C ASP A 64 -14.31 6.17 0.19
N VAL A 65 -14.48 7.50 0.15
CA VAL A 65 -13.68 8.45 0.92
C VAL A 65 -14.59 9.18 1.92
N PHE A 66 -14.14 9.27 3.16
CA PHE A 66 -14.86 9.87 4.28
C PHE A 66 -13.98 10.89 5.00
N ASN A 67 -14.58 11.69 5.89
CA ASN A 67 -13.84 12.67 6.70
C ASN A 67 -12.86 12.01 7.69
N TRP A 68 -13.11 10.77 8.10
CA TRP A 68 -12.27 10.04 9.06
C TRP A 68 -11.19 9.17 8.37
N GLY A 69 -11.33 8.91 7.07
CA GLY A 69 -10.52 7.93 6.35
C GLY A 69 -11.19 7.44 5.07
N PHE A 70 -10.90 6.22 4.66
CA PHE A 70 -11.46 5.63 3.43
C PHE A 70 -11.64 4.12 3.53
N LYS A 71 -12.39 3.58 2.56
CA LYS A 71 -12.57 2.15 2.32
C LYS A 71 -11.93 1.76 1.00
N GLY A 72 -11.46 0.53 0.92
CA GLY A 72 -10.95 -0.01 -0.32
C GLY A 72 -10.65 -1.50 -0.25
N LEU A 73 -10.47 -2.12 -1.41
CA LEU A 73 -10.00 -3.48 -1.54
C LEU A 73 -8.50 -3.51 -1.28
N ASN A 74 -8.06 -4.17 -0.21
CA ASN A 74 -6.64 -4.46 0.00
C ASN A 74 -6.26 -5.71 -0.79
N PHE A 75 -5.25 -5.59 -1.65
CA PHE A 75 -4.85 -6.67 -2.56
C PHE A 75 -4.08 -7.80 -1.86
N HIS A 76 -3.39 -7.54 -0.75
CA HIS A 76 -2.71 -8.57 0.03
C HIS A 76 -3.68 -9.44 0.83
N TRP A 77 -4.79 -8.86 1.29
CA TRP A 77 -5.87 -9.59 1.95
C TRP A 77 -6.91 -10.18 0.99
N GLY A 78 -7.10 -9.56 -0.19
CA GLY A 78 -8.23 -9.85 -1.07
C GLY A 78 -9.57 -9.44 -0.45
N GLN A 79 -9.58 -8.49 0.47
CA GLN A 79 -10.76 -8.09 1.25
C GLN A 79 -10.92 -6.58 1.33
N MET A 80 -12.16 -6.13 1.48
CA MET A 80 -12.47 -4.73 1.78
C MET A 80 -12.00 -4.37 3.20
N ARG A 81 -11.25 -3.29 3.32
CA ARG A 81 -10.70 -2.77 4.58
C ARG A 81 -11.01 -1.29 4.75
N GLN A 82 -10.86 -0.83 5.99
CA GLN A 82 -11.03 0.57 6.38
C GLN A 82 -9.69 1.09 6.88
N TYR A 83 -9.35 2.30 6.46
CA TYR A 83 -8.10 2.98 6.82
C TYR A 83 -8.43 4.36 7.36
N THR A 84 -7.87 4.73 8.50
CA THR A 84 -8.05 6.08 9.07
C THR A 84 -6.84 6.95 8.77
N TYR A 85 -7.06 8.25 8.53
CA TYR A 85 -5.97 9.17 8.19
C TYR A 85 -4.91 9.29 9.29
N GLN A 86 -5.30 9.10 10.56
CA GLN A 86 -4.40 9.20 11.71
C GLN A 86 -3.39 8.05 11.80
N GLU A 87 -3.67 6.94 11.12
CA GLU A 87 -2.86 5.72 11.15
C GLU A 87 -1.99 5.59 9.89
N ILE A 88 -2.11 6.51 8.93
CA ILE A 88 -1.23 6.59 7.77
C ILE A 88 0.02 7.35 8.18
N VAL A 89 1.18 6.76 7.89
CA VAL A 89 2.48 7.38 8.14
C VAL A 89 2.94 8.00 6.82
N GLY A 90 3.07 9.32 6.78
CA GLY A 90 3.39 10.08 5.56
C GLY A 90 2.18 10.29 4.66
N GLY A 91 2.40 10.28 3.35
CA GLY A 91 1.38 10.42 2.32
C GLY A 91 0.90 9.11 1.70
N LEU A 92 0.00 9.25 0.71
CA LEU A 92 -0.42 8.15 -0.16
C LEU A 92 0.35 8.24 -1.48
N TYR A 93 0.78 7.10 -1.99
CA TYR A 93 1.55 7.00 -3.22
C TYR A 93 0.65 6.43 -4.31
N GLN A 94 0.25 7.28 -5.25
CA GLN A 94 -0.67 6.88 -6.31
C GLN A 94 -0.01 5.95 -7.30
N VAL A 95 -0.71 4.88 -7.62
CA VAL A 95 -0.32 3.81 -8.53
C VAL A 95 -1.27 3.81 -9.72
N ASP A 96 -0.73 3.67 -10.94
CA ASP A 96 -1.54 3.52 -12.15
C ASP A 96 -1.89 2.04 -12.45
N GLU A 97 -2.72 1.80 -13.47
CA GLU A 97 -3.15 0.43 -13.79
C GLU A 97 -2.03 -0.50 -14.25
N MET A 98 -0.97 0.03 -14.87
CA MET A 98 0.18 -0.76 -15.32
C MET A 98 1.01 -1.17 -14.12
N GLU A 99 1.36 -0.22 -13.27
CA GLU A 99 2.11 -0.42 -12.03
C GLU A 99 1.36 -1.33 -11.06
N LEU A 100 0.02 -1.24 -11.01
CA LEU A 100 -0.80 -2.13 -10.20
C LEU A 100 -0.61 -3.60 -10.59
N ARG A 101 -0.47 -3.90 -11.89
CA ARG A 101 -0.26 -5.29 -12.34
C ARG A 101 1.07 -5.82 -11.85
N ASP A 102 2.12 -5.01 -11.93
CA ASP A 102 3.46 -5.37 -11.48
C ASP A 102 3.49 -5.53 -9.96
N LEU A 103 2.99 -4.53 -9.22
CA LEU A 103 2.97 -4.52 -7.76
C LEU A 103 2.21 -5.70 -7.16
N ARG A 104 1.17 -6.21 -7.83
CA ARG A 104 0.45 -7.42 -7.40
C ARG A 104 1.30 -8.71 -7.48
N THR A 105 2.43 -8.67 -8.18
CA THR A 105 3.38 -9.80 -8.26
C THR A 105 4.54 -9.68 -7.28
N ILE A 106 4.76 -8.48 -6.72
CA ILE A 106 5.85 -8.21 -5.77
C ILE A 106 5.40 -8.59 -4.35
N PRO A 107 6.14 -9.42 -3.60
CA PRO A 107 5.72 -9.90 -2.27
C PRO A 107 6.04 -8.90 -1.13
N PHE A 108 5.65 -7.62 -1.28
CA PHE A 108 5.93 -6.57 -0.28
C PHE A 108 4.86 -6.43 0.83
N GLY A 109 3.72 -7.11 0.66
CA GLY A 109 2.65 -7.13 1.66
C GLY A 109 3.13 -7.71 2.99
N ARG A 110 2.83 -7.00 4.10
CA ARG A 110 3.39 -7.33 5.42
C ARG A 110 2.30 -7.35 6.48
N ILE A 111 1.73 -8.53 6.70
CA ILE A 111 0.69 -8.76 7.72
C ILE A 111 1.34 -9.03 9.07
N ILE A 112 1.17 -8.12 10.02
CA ILE A 112 1.71 -8.21 11.39
C ILE A 112 0.62 -8.12 12.44
N LEU A 113 0.88 -8.71 13.61
CA LEU A 113 0.06 -8.53 14.80
C LEU A 113 0.50 -7.24 15.49
N ASN A 114 -0.45 -6.36 15.80
CA ASN A 114 -0.19 -5.18 16.61
C ASN A 114 -0.04 -5.59 18.09
N SER A 115 1.18 -5.84 18.53
CA SER A 115 1.51 -6.25 19.91
C SER A 115 1.80 -5.06 20.81
#